data_AF-A0A7C2WK35-F1
#
_entry.id   AF-A0A7C2WK35-F1
#
_cell.length_a   1.000
_cell.length_b   1.000
_cell.length_c   1.000
_cell.angle_alpha   90.00
_cell.angle_beta   90.00
_cell.angle_gamma   90.00
#
_symmetry.space_group_name_H-M   'P 1'
#
loop_
_entity.id
_entity.type
_entity.pdbx_description
1 polymer ?
#
loop_
_entity_poly.entity_id
_entity_poly.type
_entity_poly.pdbx_seq_one_letter_code
_entity_poly.pdbx_strand_id
1 'polypeptide(L)'
;GGEKLTSKSLIIDTELIRYKWTSLDGNYPDWQKLIPTDFNCLAHFDTVEAIKAVNSLKALADSKGYSIDLTIGNGKMIMANPDDRGQADISADTDGESFVRLNGSNLAEALKACGGMVDFKLSSPLAPTLFSTNGYQIVVMPMITDKAQEYAKKQAKAQKAEAKPAEVAEPVKAKHSRAKQPVKTA
;
A
#
# COMPACT_ATOMS: atom_id res chain seq x y z
N GLY A 1 -19.54 -12.06 -13.94
CA GLY A 1 -20.66 -12.73 -13.27
C GLY A 1 -20.67 -12.27 -11.85
N GLY A 2 -21.75 -11.62 -11.42
CA GLY A 2 -22.00 -11.19 -10.05
C GLY A 2 -23.49 -11.34 -9.79
N GLU A 3 -23.87 -11.76 -8.59
CA GLU A 3 -25.25 -12.06 -8.22
C GLU A 3 -26.16 -10.84 -8.47
N LYS A 4 -27.18 -11.01 -9.31
CA LYS A 4 -28.23 -10.00 -9.50
C LYS A 4 -29.16 -10.05 -8.30
N LEU A 5 -29.24 -8.94 -7.57
CA LEU A 5 -30.26 -8.77 -6.52
C LEU A 5 -31.66 -8.89 -7.16
N THR A 6 -32.44 -9.87 -6.68
CA THR A 6 -33.80 -10.15 -7.17
C THR A 6 -34.84 -9.16 -6.65
N SER A 7 -34.56 -8.47 -5.53
CA SER A 7 -35.42 -7.44 -4.95
C SER A 7 -34.82 -6.05 -5.11
N LYS A 8 -35.57 -5.13 -5.72
CA LYS A 8 -35.18 -3.72 -5.91
C LYS A 8 -35.39 -2.85 -4.67
N SER A 9 -35.75 -3.43 -3.53
CA SER A 9 -35.95 -2.66 -2.29
C SER A 9 -35.46 -3.41 -1.06
N LEU A 10 -34.76 -2.69 -0.18
CA LEU A 10 -34.44 -3.10 1.19
C LEU A 10 -35.59 -2.69 2.11
N ILE A 11 -36.12 -3.62 2.87
CA ILE A 11 -37.11 -3.35 3.92
C ILE A 11 -36.43 -3.54 5.28
N ILE A 12 -36.54 -2.54 6.14
CA ILE A 12 -36.05 -2.59 7.51
C ILE A 12 -37.25 -2.41 8.43
N ASP A 13 -37.59 -3.47 9.15
CA ASP A 13 -38.65 -3.45 10.16
C ASP A 13 -38.05 -3.21 11.54
N THR A 14 -38.62 -2.22 12.24
CA THR A 14 -38.48 -2.04 13.68
C THR A 14 -39.80 -2.43 14.34
N GLU A 15 -39.87 -2.39 15.67
CA GLU A 15 -41.05 -2.81 16.42
C GLU A 15 -42.36 -2.09 16.00
N LEU A 16 -42.27 -0.82 15.56
CA LEU A 16 -43.44 0.01 15.21
C LEU A 16 -43.37 0.62 13.81
N ILE A 17 -42.20 0.62 13.15
CA ILE A 17 -41.98 1.35 11.90
C ILE A 17 -41.31 0.44 10.87
N ARG A 18 -41.87 0.43 9.66
CA ARG A 18 -41.29 -0.20 8.47
C ARG A 18 -40.67 0.86 7.56
N TYR A 19 -39.37 0.77 7.34
CA TYR A 19 -38.67 1.55 6.32
C TYR A 19 -38.58 0.74 5.03
N LYS A 20 -38.90 1.38 3.90
CA LYS A 20 -38.68 0.81 2.57
C LYS A 20 -37.74 1.71 1.79
N TRP A 21 -36.58 1.17 1.43
CA TRP A 21 -35.58 1.84 0.61
C TRP A 21 -35.53 1.20 -0.77
N THR A 22 -35.64 1.99 -1.84
CA THR A 22 -35.48 1.50 -3.21
C THR A 22 -34.01 1.52 -3.58
N SER A 23 -33.46 0.35 -3.91
CA SER A 23 -32.06 0.18 -4.28
C SER A 23 -31.75 0.88 -5.61
N LEU A 24 -30.53 1.42 -5.71
CA LEU A 24 -29.99 1.91 -6.96
C LEU A 24 -29.54 0.72 -7.82
N ASP A 25 -29.82 0.77 -9.12
CA ASP A 25 -29.28 -0.21 -10.06
C ASP A 25 -27.84 0.17 -10.44
N GLY A 26 -26.94 -0.81 -10.45
CA GLY A 26 -25.52 -0.58 -10.71
C GLY A 26 -24.64 -1.71 -10.21
N ASN A 27 -23.38 -1.72 -10.67
CA ASN A 27 -22.37 -2.64 -10.19
C ASN A 27 -21.54 -1.95 -9.10
N TYR A 28 -21.57 -2.49 -7.89
CA TYR A 28 -20.69 -2.03 -6.83
C TYR A 28 -19.22 -2.33 -7.20
N PRO A 29 -18.26 -1.45 -6.88
CA PRO A 29 -16.85 -1.68 -7.21
C PRO A 29 -16.30 -2.97 -6.59
N ASP A 30 -15.35 -3.61 -7.26
CA ASP A 30 -14.60 -4.77 -6.76
C ASP A 30 -13.59 -4.34 -5.66
N TRP A 31 -14.10 -3.84 -4.54
CA TRP A 31 -13.30 -3.27 -3.44
C TRP A 31 -12.28 -4.26 -2.85
N GLN A 32 -12.57 -5.57 -2.89
CA GLN A 32 -11.68 -6.61 -2.38
C GLN A 32 -10.31 -6.60 -3.06
N LYS A 33 -10.24 -6.18 -4.34
CA LYS A 33 -8.98 -6.08 -5.08
C LYS A 33 -8.10 -4.92 -4.62
N LEU A 34 -8.65 -3.96 -3.87
CA LEU A 34 -7.91 -2.80 -3.35
C LEU A 34 -7.27 -3.09 -1.99
N ILE A 35 -7.68 -4.16 -1.30
CA ILE A 35 -7.10 -4.55 -0.01
C ILE A 35 -5.78 -5.25 -0.30
N PRO A 36 -4.63 -4.69 0.10
CA PRO A 36 -3.35 -5.35 -0.10
C PRO A 36 -3.28 -6.64 0.73
N THR A 37 -2.64 -7.67 0.19
CA THR A 37 -2.43 -8.96 0.89
C THR A 37 -1.00 -9.13 1.39
N ASP A 38 -0.04 -8.50 0.70
CA ASP A 38 1.39 -8.57 1.02
C ASP A 38 1.83 -7.24 1.60
N PHE A 39 2.67 -7.29 2.65
CA PHE A 39 3.14 -6.11 3.38
C PHE A 39 4.63 -6.24 3.69
N ASN A 40 5.36 -5.15 3.53
CA ASN A 40 6.80 -5.07 3.85
C ASN A 40 7.05 -4.27 5.14
N CYS A 41 6.04 -3.53 5.60
CA CYS A 41 6.12 -2.69 6.76
C CYS A 41 4.80 -2.78 7.55
N LEU A 42 4.95 -3.04 8.84
CA LEU A 42 3.88 -3.15 9.83
C LEU A 42 4.20 -2.19 10.97
N ALA A 43 3.19 -1.50 11.47
CA ALA A 43 3.32 -0.69 12.67
C ALA A 43 2.08 -0.83 13.56
N HIS A 44 2.28 -0.95 14.86
CA HIS A 44 1.21 -0.99 15.85
C HIS A 44 1.35 0.19 16.82
N PHE A 45 0.35 1.06 16.88
CA PHE A 45 0.42 2.30 17.66
C PHE A 45 -0.93 2.78 18.17
N ASP A 46 -0.90 3.73 19.12
CA ASP A 46 -2.09 4.34 19.71
C ASP A 46 -2.70 5.40 18.77
N THR A 47 -3.96 5.17 18.39
CA THR A 47 -4.75 6.11 17.57
C THR A 47 -4.98 7.44 18.26
N VAL A 48 -5.05 7.50 19.60
CA VAL A 48 -5.28 8.75 20.34
C VAL A 48 -4.10 9.69 20.20
N GLU A 49 -2.87 9.16 20.34
CA GLU A 49 -1.65 9.93 20.13
C GLU A 49 -1.53 10.37 18.67
N ALA A 50 -1.80 9.47 17.73
CA ALA A 50 -1.81 9.77 16.31
C ALA A 50 -2.83 10.84 15.92
N ILE A 51 -4.06 10.81 16.45
CA ILE A 51 -5.09 11.83 16.19
C ILE A 51 -4.65 13.20 16.74
N LYS A 52 -4.02 13.23 17.92
CA LYS A 52 -3.46 14.48 18.47
C LYS A 52 -2.39 15.05 17.55
N ALA A 53 -1.45 14.22 17.07
CA ALA A 53 -0.43 14.63 16.11
C ALA A 53 -1.04 15.16 14.81
N VAL A 54 -2.00 14.46 14.24
CA VAL A 54 -2.72 14.88 13.03
C VAL A 54 -3.41 16.23 13.23
N ASN A 55 -4.08 16.46 14.36
CA ASN A 55 -4.72 17.74 14.66
C ASN A 55 -3.71 18.88 14.85
N SER A 56 -2.56 18.63 15.47
CA SER A 56 -1.47 19.62 15.59
C SER A 56 -0.90 19.99 14.22
N LEU A 57 -0.63 19.01 13.37
CA LEU A 57 -0.13 19.25 12.01
C LEU A 57 -1.16 19.94 11.12
N LYS A 58 -2.45 19.65 11.31
CA LYS A 58 -3.55 20.35 10.65
C LYS A 58 -3.55 21.85 10.94
N ALA A 59 -3.26 22.25 12.18
CA ALA A 59 -3.22 23.65 12.57
C ALA A 59 -2.08 24.43 11.88
N LEU A 60 -1.04 23.73 11.43
CA LEU A 60 0.12 24.30 10.73
C LEU A 60 -0.05 24.29 9.20
N ALA A 61 -1.14 23.72 8.69
CA ALA A 61 -1.38 23.58 7.27
C ALA A 61 -2.19 24.75 6.69
N ASP A 62 -1.73 25.28 5.56
CA ASP A 62 -2.36 26.44 4.91
C ASP A 62 -3.60 26.09 4.08
N SER A 63 -3.91 24.79 3.89
CA SER A 63 -4.96 24.33 2.96
C SER A 63 -6.00 23.40 3.61
N LYS A 64 -7.21 23.35 3.02
CA LYS A 64 -8.30 22.45 3.44
C LYS A 64 -7.96 20.96 3.32
N GLY A 65 -7.01 20.62 2.44
CA GLY A 65 -6.53 19.25 2.20
C GLY A 65 -5.06 19.15 2.56
N TYR A 66 -4.78 19.17 3.87
CA TYR A 66 -3.42 19.02 4.37
C TYR A 66 -2.93 17.58 4.16
N SER A 67 -1.66 17.46 3.80
CA SER A 67 -1.01 16.17 3.62
C SER A 67 -0.03 15.95 4.77
N ILE A 68 0.17 14.69 5.13
CA ILE A 68 1.05 14.29 6.22
C ILE A 68 1.98 13.22 5.68
N ASP A 69 3.28 13.41 5.90
CA ASP A 69 4.29 12.40 5.66
C ASP A 69 4.40 11.50 6.87
N LEU A 70 4.20 10.20 6.66
CA LEU A 70 4.40 9.17 7.64
C LEU A 70 5.73 8.48 7.33
N THR A 71 6.60 8.38 8.33
CA THR A 71 7.81 7.57 8.25
C THR A 71 7.78 6.54 9.38
N ILE A 72 7.82 5.26 8.99
CA ILE A 72 7.74 4.11 9.87
C ILE A 72 9.15 3.53 10.02
N GLY A 73 9.56 3.26 11.26
CA GLY A 73 10.74 2.45 11.53
C GLY A 73 11.34 2.75 12.91
N ASN A 74 12.32 1.95 13.30
CA ASN A 74 13.09 2.15 14.54
C ASN A 74 12.22 2.31 15.80
N GLY A 75 11.12 1.56 15.90
CA GLY A 75 10.21 1.58 17.06
C GLY A 75 9.36 2.86 17.15
N LYS A 76 9.20 3.60 16.05
CA LYS A 76 8.41 4.83 16.03
C LYS A 76 7.71 5.11 14.71
N MET A 77 6.67 5.93 14.84
CA MET A 77 5.92 6.55 13.77
C MET A 77 6.17 8.05 13.78
N ILE A 78 6.86 8.55 12.76
CA ILE A 78 7.07 9.98 12.56
C ILE A 78 5.97 10.52 11.64
N MET A 79 5.22 11.52 12.11
CA MET A 79 4.25 12.27 11.32
C MET A 79 4.75 13.69 11.11
N ALA A 80 4.95 14.10 9.86
CA ALA A 80 5.51 15.40 9.52
C ALA A 80 4.63 16.16 8.52
N ASN A 81 4.67 17.49 8.62
CA ASN A 81 4.19 18.35 7.55
C ASN A 81 5.21 18.30 6.39
N PRO A 82 4.78 18.07 5.14
CA PRO A 82 5.62 18.14 3.95
C PRO A 82 6.49 19.39 3.79
N ASP A 83 6.04 20.52 4.33
CA ASP A 83 6.75 21.81 4.27
C ASP A 83 7.70 22.02 5.48
N ASP A 84 8.02 20.95 6.22
CA ASP A 84 8.90 20.95 7.40
C ASP A 84 8.51 21.93 8.52
N ARG A 85 7.24 22.35 8.55
CA ARG A 85 6.72 23.31 9.55
C ARG A 85 6.46 22.69 10.92
N GLY A 86 6.47 21.37 11.02
CA GLY A 86 6.22 20.64 12.26
C GLY A 86 6.26 19.14 12.07
N GLN A 87 6.58 18.44 13.16
CA GLN A 87 6.69 16.99 13.23
C GLN A 87 6.22 16.51 14.61
N ALA A 88 5.69 15.30 14.65
CA ALA A 88 5.39 14.56 15.87
C ALA A 88 5.94 13.14 15.76
N ASP A 89 6.57 12.67 16.85
CA ASP A 89 7.08 11.32 16.99
C ASP A 89 6.15 10.55 17.92
N ILE A 90 5.68 9.39 17.47
CA ILE A 90 4.77 8.51 18.21
C ILE A 90 5.47 7.16 18.42
N SER A 91 5.38 6.60 19.62
CA SER A 91 5.91 5.27 19.87
C SER A 91 5.08 4.22 19.14
N ALA A 92 5.74 3.30 18.45
CA ALA A 92 5.09 2.26 17.68
C ALA A 92 5.90 0.96 17.74
N ASP A 93 5.24 -0.18 17.79
CA ASP A 93 5.90 -1.45 17.51
C ASP A 93 6.00 -1.60 15.99
N THR A 94 7.22 -1.58 15.44
CA THR A 94 7.46 -1.52 13.99
C THR A 94 8.21 -2.74 13.52
N ASP A 95 7.70 -3.37 12.46
CA ASP A 95 8.41 -4.37 11.67
C ASP A 95 8.62 -3.81 10.26
N GLY A 96 9.88 -3.72 9.84
CA GLY A 96 10.29 -3.06 8.60
C GLY A 96 10.31 -1.53 8.66
N GLU A 97 10.74 -0.92 7.56
CA GLU A 97 10.82 0.54 7.40
C GLU A 97 10.12 0.97 6.13
N SER A 98 9.38 2.07 6.19
CA SER A 98 8.71 2.63 5.01
C SER A 98 8.37 4.09 5.21
N PHE A 99 7.89 4.72 4.14
CA PHE A 99 7.34 6.06 4.17
C PHE A 99 6.12 6.14 3.26
N VAL A 100 5.16 6.98 3.60
CA VAL A 100 3.97 7.23 2.78
C VAL A 100 3.41 8.61 3.07
N ARG A 101 2.92 9.30 2.03
CA ARG A 101 2.18 10.56 2.20
C ARG A 101 0.69 10.26 2.15
N LEU A 102 -0.06 10.68 3.17
CA LEU A 102 -1.51 10.51 3.23
C LEU A 102 -2.21 11.86 3.29
N ASN A 103 -3.47 11.90 2.83
CA ASN A 103 -4.35 13.03 3.11
C ASN A 103 -4.72 13.02 4.61
N GLY A 104 -4.47 14.13 5.30
CA GLY A 104 -4.66 14.24 6.75
C GLY A 104 -6.11 14.08 7.20
N SER A 105 -7.09 14.46 6.38
CA SER A 105 -8.51 14.23 6.68
C SER A 105 -8.85 12.73 6.63
N ASN A 106 -8.42 12.03 5.58
CA ASN A 106 -8.65 10.59 5.46
C ASN A 106 -7.92 9.81 6.57
N LEU A 107 -6.70 10.23 6.92
CA LEU A 107 -5.96 9.64 8.04
C LEU A 107 -6.69 9.86 9.36
N ALA A 108 -7.17 11.08 9.64
CA ALA A 108 -7.92 11.37 10.86
C ALA A 108 -9.20 10.53 10.97
N GLU A 109 -9.93 10.36 9.86
CA GLU A 109 -11.14 9.52 9.81
C GLU A 109 -10.81 8.05 10.03
N ALA A 110 -9.74 7.55 9.41
CA ALA A 110 -9.28 6.17 9.58
C ALA A 110 -8.92 5.86 11.04
N LEU A 111 -8.15 6.75 11.68
CA LEU A 111 -7.74 6.59 13.08
C LEU A 111 -8.93 6.66 14.04
N LYS A 112 -9.88 7.58 13.81
CA LYS A 112 -11.11 7.70 14.62
C LYS A 112 -12.00 6.47 14.52
N ALA A 113 -12.12 5.89 13.33
CA ALA A 113 -12.92 4.71 13.10
C ALA A 113 -12.29 3.44 13.69
N CYS A 114 -10.96 3.39 13.79
CA CYS A 114 -10.26 2.30 14.45
C CYS A 114 -10.40 2.37 15.98
N GLY A 115 -9.93 3.47 16.60
CA GLY A 115 -9.94 3.64 18.06
C GLY A 115 -9.00 2.68 18.81
N GLY A 116 -8.45 3.13 19.94
CA GLY A 116 -7.49 2.35 20.73
C GLY A 116 -6.18 2.11 19.96
N MET A 117 -5.72 0.86 19.92
CA MET A 117 -4.55 0.47 19.14
C MET A 117 -4.93 0.06 17.71
N VAL A 118 -4.13 0.47 16.73
CA VAL A 118 -4.36 0.16 15.31
C VAL A 118 -3.16 -0.55 14.70
N ASP A 119 -3.45 -1.53 13.83
CA ASP A 119 -2.47 -2.11 12.94
C ASP A 119 -2.41 -1.30 11.64
N PHE A 120 -1.25 -0.74 11.36
CA PHE A 120 -0.90 -0.11 10.10
C PHE A 120 -0.09 -1.09 9.25
N LYS A 121 -0.46 -1.24 7.98
CA LYS A 121 0.24 -2.12 7.04
C LYS A 121 0.45 -1.45 5.69
N LEU A 122 1.68 -1.59 5.17
CA LEU A 122 2.10 -0.97 3.92
C LEU A 122 3.08 -1.88 3.17
N SER A 123 2.93 -1.98 1.85
CA SER A 123 3.87 -2.70 0.98
C SER A 123 4.85 -1.77 0.26
N SER A 124 4.38 -0.61 -0.19
CA SER A 124 5.15 0.39 -0.92
C SER A 124 4.57 1.78 -0.68
N PRO A 125 5.38 2.86 -0.74
CA PRO A 125 4.91 4.25 -0.62
C PRO A 125 3.81 4.67 -1.61
N LEU A 126 3.62 3.94 -2.71
CA LEU A 126 2.54 4.16 -3.69
C LEU A 126 1.38 3.18 -3.58
N ALA A 127 1.49 2.17 -2.72
CA ALA A 127 0.45 1.18 -2.53
C ALA A 127 -0.63 1.68 -1.55
N PRO A 128 -1.87 1.17 -1.66
CA PRO A 128 -2.90 1.45 -0.67
C PRO A 128 -2.42 1.09 0.74
N THR A 129 -2.68 1.97 1.70
CA THR A 129 -2.33 1.76 3.11
C THR A 129 -3.52 1.12 3.82
N LEU A 130 -3.28 0.06 4.59
CA LEU A 130 -4.31 -0.62 5.36
C LEU A 130 -4.20 -0.28 6.84
N PHE A 131 -5.32 0.17 7.41
CA PHE A 131 -5.53 0.27 8.86
C PHE A 131 -6.51 -0.83 9.27
N SER A 132 -6.20 -1.57 10.33
CA SER A 132 -7.10 -2.60 10.85
C SER A 132 -7.15 -2.64 12.36
N THR A 133 -8.32 -2.99 12.89
CA THR A 133 -8.55 -3.25 14.32
C THR A 133 -9.80 -4.12 14.49
N ASN A 134 -9.77 -5.14 15.34
CA ASN A 134 -10.94 -5.94 15.74
C ASN A 134 -11.90 -6.35 14.60
N GLY A 135 -11.36 -6.82 13.46
CA GLY A 135 -12.16 -7.25 12.30
C GLY A 135 -12.66 -6.11 11.40
N TYR A 136 -12.35 -4.85 11.72
CA TYR A 136 -12.58 -3.68 10.90
C TYR A 136 -11.33 -3.33 10.08
N GLN A 137 -11.54 -2.93 8.82
CA GLN A 137 -10.48 -2.63 7.87
C GLN A 137 -10.80 -1.33 7.11
N ILE A 138 -9.83 -0.42 7.06
CA ILE A 138 -9.90 0.79 6.25
C ILE A 138 -8.69 0.84 5.32
N VAL A 139 -8.97 1.06 4.04
CA VAL A 139 -7.94 1.33 3.04
C VAL A 139 -7.88 2.83 2.77
N VAL A 140 -6.70 3.42 2.93
CA VAL A 140 -6.43 4.82 2.59
C VAL A 140 -5.45 4.88 1.42
N MET A 141 -5.82 5.64 0.39
CA MET A 141 -4.95 5.83 -0.77
C MET A 141 -3.83 6.83 -0.46
N PRO A 142 -2.58 6.54 -0.87
CA PRO A 142 -1.48 7.48 -0.73
C PRO A 142 -1.61 8.64 -1.71
N MET A 143 -1.01 9.76 -1.33
CA MET A 143 -0.76 10.87 -2.23
C MET A 143 0.55 10.61 -2.97
N ILE A 144 0.52 10.78 -4.29
CA ILE A 144 1.70 10.58 -5.14
C ILE A 144 2.72 11.67 -4.82
N THR A 145 3.96 11.26 -4.54
CA THR A 145 5.11 12.15 -4.34
C THR A 145 6.27 11.73 -5.22
N ASP A 146 7.18 12.66 -5.53
CA ASP A 146 8.37 12.36 -6.34
C ASP A 146 9.24 11.29 -5.67
N LYS A 147 9.40 11.37 -4.34
CA LYS A 147 10.12 10.38 -3.53
C LYS A 147 9.50 8.98 -3.69
N ALA A 148 8.17 8.87 -3.67
CA ALA A 148 7.46 7.60 -3.86
C ALA A 148 7.59 7.08 -5.30
N GLN A 149 7.59 7.96 -6.30
CA GLN A 149 7.82 7.58 -7.70
C GLN A 149 9.25 7.09 -7.94
N GLU A 150 10.26 7.76 -7.37
CA GLU A 150 11.64 7.31 -7.45
C GLU A 150 11.85 5.95 -6.79
N TYR A 151 11.23 5.72 -5.64
CA TYR A 151 11.24 4.42 -4.97
C TYR A 151 10.70 3.32 -5.90
N ALA A 152 9.55 3.54 -6.53
CA ALA A 152 8.98 2.58 -7.47
C ALA A 152 9.87 2.36 -8.71
N LYS A 153 10.49 3.42 -9.26
CA LYS A 153 11.45 3.29 -10.36
C LYS A 153 12.68 2.45 -9.97
N LYS A 154 13.19 2.62 -8.74
CA LYS A 154 14.32 1.84 -8.21
C LYS A 154 13.94 0.38 -8.02
N GLN A 155 12.79 0.09 -7.41
CA GLN A 155 12.29 -1.27 -7.26
C GLN A 155 12.09 -1.97 -8.62
N ALA A 156 11.47 -1.30 -9.59
CA ALA A 156 11.25 -1.87 -10.92
C ALA A 156 12.57 -2.18 -11.66
N LYS A 157 13.63 -1.40 -11.42
CA LYS A 157 14.97 -1.69 -11.96
C LYS A 157 15.62 -2.88 -11.26
N ALA A 158 15.50 -2.98 -9.93
CA ALA A 158 16.03 -4.09 -9.16
C ALA A 158 15.38 -5.43 -9.56
N GLN A 159 14.05 -5.46 -9.66
CA GLN A 159 13.31 -6.65 -10.11
C GLN A 159 13.72 -7.08 -11.54
N LYS A 160 13.96 -6.13 -12.45
CA LYS A 160 14.46 -6.42 -13.81
C LYS A 160 15.90 -6.93 -13.83
N ALA A 161 16.72 -6.56 -12.85
CA ALA A 161 18.09 -7.05 -12.72
C ALA A 161 18.13 -8.47 -12.15
N GLU A 162 17.27 -8.78 -11.17
CA GLU A 162 17.14 -10.13 -10.60
C GLU A 162 16.44 -11.12 -11.54
N ALA A 163 15.52 -10.66 -12.39
CA ALA A 163 14.81 -11.49 -13.36
C ALA A 163 15.62 -11.82 -14.65
N LYS A 164 16.92 -11.50 -14.72
CA LYS A 164 17.82 -12.01 -15.76
C LYS A 164 18.66 -13.17 -15.19
N PRO A 165 18.24 -14.44 -15.35
CA PRO A 165 19.16 -15.56 -15.19
C PRO A 165 20.24 -15.50 -16.27
N ALA A 166 21.45 -15.90 -15.88
CA ALA A 166 22.63 -16.06 -16.72
C ALA A 166 22.30 -16.71 -18.08
N GLU A 167 22.50 -15.96 -19.16
CA GLU A 167 22.68 -16.56 -20.48
C GLU A 167 24.00 -17.34 -20.43
N VAL A 168 23.85 -18.67 -20.38
CA VAL A 168 24.92 -19.66 -20.37
C VAL A 168 25.88 -19.34 -21.50
N ALA A 169 27.16 -19.21 -21.14
CA ALA A 169 28.28 -19.00 -22.04
C ALA A 169 28.22 -19.92 -23.27
N GLU A 170 28.34 -19.33 -24.46
CA GLU A 170 28.65 -20.05 -25.69
C GLU A 170 29.88 -20.95 -25.48
N PRO A 171 29.83 -22.26 -25.79
CA PRO A 171 31.05 -23.05 -25.87
C PRO A 171 31.81 -22.63 -27.15
N VAL A 172 33.00 -22.12 -26.92
CA VAL A 172 34.00 -21.73 -27.93
C VAL A 172 34.33 -22.91 -28.86
N LYS A 173 34.32 -22.59 -30.16
CA LYS A 173 34.69 -23.40 -31.35
C LYS A 173 35.81 -24.43 -31.12
N ALA A 174 35.52 -25.71 -31.32
CA ALA A 174 36.51 -26.72 -31.68
C ALA A 174 36.74 -26.71 -33.20
N LYS A 175 37.90 -26.20 -33.65
CA LYS A 175 38.38 -26.33 -35.04
C LYS A 175 38.79 -27.79 -35.29
N HIS A 176 38.03 -28.52 -36.10
CA HIS A 176 38.54 -29.77 -36.71
C HIS A 176 39.40 -29.45 -37.93
N SER A 177 40.71 -29.64 -37.78
CA SER A 177 41.66 -29.72 -38.89
C SER A 177 41.41 -31.00 -39.69
N ARG A 178 40.96 -30.85 -40.93
CA ARG A 178 40.83 -31.96 -41.88
C ARG A 178 42.18 -32.17 -42.58
N ALA A 179 43.05 -32.99 -42.00
CA ALA A 179 44.24 -33.48 -42.69
C ALA A 179 43.84 -34.66 -43.60
N LYS A 180 43.97 -34.44 -44.92
CA LYS A 180 43.91 -35.49 -45.95
C LYS A 180 45.14 -36.39 -45.80
N GLN A 181 44.96 -37.71 -45.83
CA GLN A 181 45.98 -38.65 -46.33
C GLN A 181 45.32 -39.79 -47.14
N PRO A 182 46.05 -40.41 -48.10
CA PRO A 182 45.47 -41.02 -49.29
C PRO A 182 45.35 -42.55 -49.23
N VAL A 183 44.61 -43.05 -50.21
CA VAL A 183 44.29 -44.46 -50.55
C VAL A 183 45.53 -45.34 -50.75
N LYS A 184 45.51 -46.58 -50.24
CA LYS A 184 46.15 -47.76 -50.88
C LYS A 184 45.37 -49.07 -50.65
N THR A 185 44.96 -49.63 -51.79
CA THR A 185 44.85 -51.02 -52.25
C THR A 185 45.08 -52.20 -51.27
N ALA A 186 44.13 -53.14 -51.25
CA ALA A 186 44.32 -54.56 -51.58
C ALA A 186 42.94 -55.19 -51.85
#